data_AF-A0A660A7E9-F1
#
_entry.id   AF-A0A660A7E9-F1
#
_cell.length_a   1.000
_cell.length_b   1.000
_cell.length_c   1.000
_cell.angle_alpha   90.00
_cell.angle_beta   90.00
_cell.angle_gamma   90.00
#
_symmetry.space_group_name_H-M   'P 1'
#
loop_
_entity.id
_entity.type
_entity.pdbx_description
1 polymer ?
#
loop_
_entity_poly.entity_id
_entity_poly.type
_entity_poly.pdbx_seq_one_letter_code
_entity_poly.pdbx_strand_id
1 'polypeptide(L)'
;VMLIVILLGVFGRIVLAYAAGKLTTSMVRDMRNDVYDKLQEYSPHEYEQIGVSSLVTRITSDAFVLMQFAEQSLKMGVITPMMMISSVMMIFVTSPSLAWIVAISVPFLGIVVWYVATKTRPLSEKQQKTL
;
A
#
# COMPACT_ATOMS: atom_id res chain seq x y z
N VAL A 1 0.77 -33.90 -3.97
CA VAL A 1 1.41 -32.67 -4.50
C VAL A 1 0.55 -31.43 -4.27
N MET A 2 -0.68 -31.37 -4.79
CA MET A 2 -1.54 -30.17 -4.68
C MET A 2 -1.87 -29.75 -3.24
N LEU A 3 -2.14 -30.71 -2.35
CA LEU A 3 -2.44 -30.43 -0.94
C LEU A 3 -1.25 -29.75 -0.22
N ILE A 4 -0.01 -30.16 -0.52
CA ILE A 4 1.20 -29.57 0.05
C ILE A 4 1.36 -28.11 -0.40
N VAL A 5 1.11 -27.83 -1.68
CA VAL A 5 1.19 -26.47 -2.24
C VAL A 5 0.16 -25.55 -1.56
N ILE A 6 -1.06 -26.04 -1.35
CA ILE A 6 -2.11 -25.28 -0.65
C ILE A 6 -1.70 -25.00 0.81
N LEU A 7 -1.21 -26.01 1.54
CA LEU A 7 -0.78 -25.83 2.93
C LEU A 7 0.35 -24.81 3.06
N LEU A 8 1.35 -24.87 2.18
CA LEU A 8 2.44 -23.89 2.13
C LEU A 8 1.92 -22.47 1.81
N GLY A 9 0.99 -22.35 0.86
CA GLY A 9 0.39 -21.08 0.49
C GLY A 9 -0.42 -20.46 1.64
N VAL A 10 -1.24 -21.27 2.33
CA VAL A 10 -2.01 -20.84 3.51
C VAL A 10 -1.08 -20.42 4.65
N PHE A 11 -0.05 -21.23 4.92
CA PHE A 11 0.93 -20.90 5.94
C PHE A 11 1.63 -19.57 5.66
N GLY A 12 2.12 -19.36 4.43
CA GLY A 12 2.73 -18.11 4.02
C GLY A 12 1.79 -16.91 4.14
N ARG A 13 0.51 -17.08 3.79
CA ARG A 13 -0.53 -16.04 3.95
C ARG A 13 -0.78 -15.69 5.41
N ILE A 14 -0.82 -16.68 6.31
CA ILE A 14 -1.00 -16.45 7.76
C ILE A 14 0.21 -15.70 8.32
N VAL A 15 1.43 -16.13 7.98
CA VAL A 15 2.66 -15.46 8.43
C VAL A 15 2.71 -14.01 7.95
N LEU A 16 2.40 -13.76 6.68
CA LEU A 16 2.36 -12.42 6.11
C LEU A 16 1.31 -11.54 6.80
N ALA A 17 0.09 -12.07 7.02
CA ALA A 17 -0.97 -11.33 7.67
C ALA A 17 -0.62 -10.97 9.12
N TYR A 18 -0.05 -11.91 9.87
CA TYR A 18 0.40 -11.69 11.24
C TYR A 18 1.54 -10.67 11.31
N ALA A 19 2.58 -10.84 10.48
CA ALA A 19 3.73 -9.94 10.46
C ALA A 19 3.32 -8.51 10.06
N ALA A 20 2.52 -8.36 9.01
CA ALA A 20 2.02 -7.05 8.58
C ALA A 20 1.17 -6.40 9.68
N GLY A 21 0.22 -7.13 10.28
CA GLY A 21 -0.62 -6.59 11.35
C GLY A 21 0.16 -6.21 12.61
N LYS A 22 1.15 -7.03 13.00
CA LYS A 22 2.02 -6.73 14.14
C LYS A 22 2.87 -5.48 13.90
N LEU A 23 3.46 -5.36 12.72
CA LEU A 23 4.26 -4.20 12.33
C LEU A 23 3.44 -2.91 12.32
N THR A 24 2.28 -2.91 11.66
CA THR A 24 1.46 -1.70 11.54
C THR A 24 0.80 -1.29 12.85
N THR A 25 0.39 -2.24 13.69
CA THR A 25 -0.13 -1.93 15.02
C THR A 25 0.95 -1.34 15.92
N SER A 26 2.19 -1.86 15.85
CA SER A 26 3.31 -1.31 16.62
C SER A 26 3.69 0.08 16.12
N MET A 27 3.72 0.29 14.80
CA MET A 27 3.94 1.59 14.17
C MET A 27 2.92 2.65 14.67
N VAL A 28 1.62 2.31 14.70
CA VAL A 28 0.59 3.23 15.21
C VAL A 28 0.74 3.50 16.69
N ARG A 29 1.08 2.49 17.48
CA ARG A 29 1.32 2.66 18.92
C ARG A 29 2.45 3.66 19.14
N ASP A 30 3.57 3.50 18.44
CA ASP A 30 4.74 4.36 18.59
C ASP A 30 4.42 5.78 18.11
N MET A 31 3.79 5.94 16.95
CA MET A 31 3.30 7.24 16.46
C MET A 31 2.37 7.95 17.45
N ARG A 32 1.43 7.21 18.08
CA ARG A 32 0.49 7.80 19.03
C ARG A 32 1.19 8.24 20.31
N ASN A 33 2.18 7.47 20.79
CA ASN A 33 2.98 7.85 21.94
C ASN A 33 3.80 9.11 21.63
N ASP A 34 4.50 9.15 20.49
CA ASP A 34 5.32 10.30 20.09
C ASP A 34 4.47 11.59 19.97
N VAL A 35 3.28 11.48 19.37
CA VAL A 35 2.35 12.61 19.26
C VAL A 35 1.82 13.02 20.64
N TYR A 36 1.51 12.07 21.51
CA TYR A 36 1.01 12.36 22.86
C TYR A 36 2.08 13.02 23.75
N ASP A 37 3.32 12.55 23.68
CA ASP A 37 4.45 13.16 24.38
C ASP A 37 4.68 14.58 23.87
N LYS A 38 4.59 14.82 22.56
CA LYS A 38 4.73 16.16 22.00
C LYS A 38 3.60 17.10 22.42
N LEU A 39 2.38 16.60 22.52
CA LEU A 39 1.23 17.39 22.96
C LEU A 39 1.41 17.92 24.39
N GLN A 40 2.02 17.15 25.27
CA GLN A 40 2.25 17.58 26.67
C GLN A 40 3.18 18.80 26.78
N GLU A 41 3.98 19.08 25.75
CA GLU A 41 4.88 20.24 25.70
C GLU A 41 4.20 21.50 25.15
N TYR A 42 2.99 21.41 24.59
CA TYR A 42 2.33 22.55 23.94
C TYR A 42 1.77 23.57 24.94
N SER A 43 1.96 24.84 24.59
CA SER A 43 1.33 25.96 25.27
C SER A 43 -0.15 26.10 24.90
N PRO A 44 -0.96 26.79 25.73
CA PRO A 44 -2.36 27.06 25.40
C PRO A 44 -2.56 27.77 24.05
N HIS A 45 -1.62 28.64 23.65
CA HIS A 45 -1.68 29.33 22.36
C HIS A 45 -1.48 28.38 21.17
N GLU A 46 -0.60 27.38 21.31
CA GLU A 46 -0.41 26.35 20.27
C GLU A 46 -1.63 25.44 20.14
N TYR A 47 -2.28 25.11 21.26
CA TYR A 47 -3.56 24.38 21.24
C TYR A 47 -4.68 25.14 20.52
N GLU A 48 -4.75 26.46 20.68
CA GLU A 48 -5.71 27.29 19.95
C GLU A 48 -5.40 27.39 18.45
N GLN A 49 -4.13 27.53 18.07
CA GLN A 49 -3.73 27.59 16.66
C GLN A 49 -4.01 26.29 15.90
N ILE A 50 -3.71 25.14 16.52
CA ILE A 50 -3.90 23.83 15.87
C ILE A 50 -5.35 23.34 16.00
N GLY A 51 -5.99 23.63 17.14
CA GLY A 51 -7.33 23.18 17.47
C GLY A 51 -7.36 21.77 18.06
N VAL A 52 -8.01 21.62 19.23
CA VAL A 52 -8.16 20.33 19.94
C VAL A 52 -8.79 19.26 19.06
N SER A 53 -9.81 19.62 18.26
CA SER A 53 -10.45 18.70 17.33
C SER A 53 -9.48 18.15 16.26
N SER A 54 -8.58 18.99 15.72
CA SER A 54 -7.55 18.56 14.76
C SER A 54 -6.55 17.60 15.40
N LEU A 55 -6.14 17.87 16.64
CA LEU A 55 -5.22 16.99 17.38
C LEU A 55 -5.84 15.61 17.62
N VAL A 56 -7.13 15.57 17.98
CA VAL A 56 -7.88 14.31 18.14
C VAL A 56 -7.93 13.55 16.81
N THR A 57 -8.23 14.21 15.69
CA THR A 57 -8.28 13.54 14.38
C THR A 57 -6.92 13.01 13.95
N ARG A 58 -5.82 13.70 14.26
CA ARG A 58 -4.45 13.25 13.96
C ARG A 58 -4.07 11.97 14.72
N ILE A 59 -4.40 11.91 16.01
CA ILE A 59 -4.13 10.73 16.86
C ILE A 59 -5.02 9.53 16.46
N THR A 60 -6.24 9.79 15.99
CA THR A 60 -7.24 8.76 15.74
C THR A 60 -7.31 8.39 14.26
N SER A 61 -8.00 9.20 13.45
CA SER A 61 -8.29 8.95 12.05
C SER A 61 -7.04 8.93 11.18
N ASP A 62 -6.15 9.91 11.29
CA ASP A 62 -4.97 9.98 10.41
C ASP A 62 -4.02 8.80 10.68
N ALA A 63 -3.77 8.51 11.96
CA ALA A 63 -2.99 7.33 12.36
C ALA A 63 -3.60 6.03 11.85
N PHE A 64 -4.94 5.90 11.83
CA PHE A 64 -5.64 4.73 11.31
C PHE A 64 -5.54 4.61 9.78
N VAL A 65 -5.64 5.72 9.05
CA VAL A 65 -5.42 5.75 7.60
C VAL A 65 -4.01 5.31 7.26
N LEU A 66 -3.00 5.81 8.00
CA LEU A 66 -1.62 5.38 7.84
C LEU A 66 -1.42 3.89 8.17
N MET A 67 -2.10 3.37 9.19
CA MET A 67 -2.08 1.94 9.51
C MET A 67 -2.57 1.09 8.34
N GLN A 68 -3.73 1.43 7.78
CA GLN A 68 -4.31 0.71 6.65
C GLN A 68 -3.42 0.81 5.41
N PHE A 69 -2.92 2.01 5.12
CA PHE A 69 -2.00 2.24 4.01
C PHE A 69 -0.75 1.36 4.14
N ALA A 70 -0.10 1.36 5.30
CA ALA A 70 1.08 0.54 5.54
C ALA A 70 0.77 -0.96 5.47
N GLU A 71 -0.37 -1.39 6.02
CA GLU A 71 -0.76 -2.80 6.04
C GLU A 71 -1.01 -3.32 4.62
N GLN A 72 -1.74 -2.55 3.83
CA GLN A 72 -2.01 -2.87 2.43
C GLN A 72 -0.76 -2.82 1.58
N SER A 73 0.12 -1.83 1.80
CA SER A 73 1.39 -1.70 1.10
C SER A 73 2.31 -2.90 1.37
N LEU A 74 2.42 -3.35 2.63
CA LEU A 74 3.20 -4.53 2.99
C LEU A 74 2.63 -5.81 2.35
N LYS A 75 1.30 -6.00 2.41
CA LYS A 75 0.65 -7.19 1.84
C LYS A 75 0.76 -7.23 0.32
N MET A 76 0.36 -6.16 -0.37
CA MET A 76 0.43 -6.08 -1.82
C MET A 76 1.87 -6.03 -2.33
N GLY A 77 2.76 -5.37 -1.60
CA GLY A 77 4.18 -5.30 -1.94
C GLY A 77 4.87 -6.66 -1.97
N VAL A 78 4.39 -7.63 -1.18
CA VAL A 78 4.89 -9.02 -1.23
C VAL A 78 4.12 -9.85 -2.25
N ILE A 79 2.78 -9.79 -2.23
CA ILE A 79 1.94 -10.68 -3.04
C ILE A 79 2.05 -10.37 -4.53
N THR A 80 2.02 -9.09 -4.91
CA THR A 80 1.98 -8.69 -6.33
C THR A 80 3.23 -9.11 -7.09
N PRO A 81 4.46 -8.85 -6.63
CA PRO A 81 5.67 -9.31 -7.30
C PRO A 81 5.78 -10.82 -7.35
N MET A 82 5.46 -11.52 -6.24
CA MET A 82 5.44 -12.99 -6.23
C MET A 82 4.49 -13.57 -7.27
N MET A 83 3.28 -13.01 -7.40
CA MET A 83 2.32 -13.42 -8.42
C MET A 83 2.80 -13.13 -9.83
N MET A 84 3.39 -11.95 -10.08
CA MET A 84 3.95 -11.61 -11.39
C MET A 84 5.05 -12.61 -11.79
N ILE A 85 6.03 -12.85 -10.92
CA ILE A 85 7.13 -13.78 -11.19
C ILE A 85 6.59 -15.19 -11.43
N SER A 86 5.70 -15.67 -10.56
CA SER A 86 5.12 -17.02 -10.69
C SER A 86 4.33 -17.18 -11.98
N SER A 87 3.56 -16.16 -12.39
CA SER A 87 2.77 -16.19 -13.61
C SER A 87 3.65 -16.20 -14.86
N VAL A 88 4.70 -15.38 -14.88
CA VAL A 88 5.67 -15.33 -15.97
C VAL A 88 6.43 -16.64 -16.08
N MET A 89 6.91 -17.22 -14.97
CA MET A 89 7.54 -18.54 -15.01
C MET A 89 6.59 -19.61 -15.52
N MET A 90 5.33 -19.61 -15.06
CA MET A 90 4.36 -20.65 -15.42
C MET A 90 3.99 -20.62 -16.90
N ILE A 91 3.86 -19.43 -17.52
CA ILE A 91 3.54 -19.34 -18.94
C ILE A 91 4.70 -19.85 -19.82
N PHE A 92 5.95 -19.59 -19.44
CA PHE A 92 7.11 -20.14 -20.16
C PHE A 92 7.18 -21.67 -20.08
N VAL A 93 6.78 -22.26 -18.96
CA VAL A 93 6.77 -23.72 -18.77
C VAL A 93 5.62 -24.38 -19.52
N THR A 94 4.43 -23.77 -19.55
CA THR A 94 3.22 -24.41 -20.09
C THR A 94 3.03 -24.19 -21.59
N SER A 95 3.33 -23.01 -22.12
CA SER A 95 3.16 -22.72 -23.54
C SER A 95 4.01 -21.53 -24.00
N PRO A 96 5.16 -21.80 -24.66
CA PRO A 96 6.01 -20.76 -25.23
C PRO A 96 5.32 -19.90 -26.29
N SER A 97 4.28 -20.40 -26.97
CA SER A 97 3.53 -19.61 -27.96
C SER A 97 2.68 -18.52 -27.31
N LEU A 98 2.08 -18.80 -26.14
CA LEU A 98 1.35 -17.80 -25.35
C LEU A 98 2.29 -16.81 -24.66
N ALA A 99 3.50 -17.25 -24.30
CA ALA A 99 4.48 -16.40 -23.63
C ALA A 99 4.87 -15.17 -24.47
N TRP A 100 5.04 -15.32 -25.79
CA TRP A 100 5.35 -14.18 -26.67
C TRP A 100 4.23 -13.15 -26.78
N ILE A 101 2.97 -13.60 -26.77
CA ILE A 101 1.81 -12.70 -26.76
C ILE A 101 1.84 -11.84 -25.49
N VAL A 102 2.08 -12.45 -24.33
CA VAL A 102 2.16 -11.73 -23.05
C VAL A 102 3.37 -10.80 -23.01
N ALA A 103 4.53 -11.23 -23.53
CA ALA A 103 5.75 -10.44 -23.58
C ALA A 103 5.60 -9.14 -24.38
N ILE A 104 4.75 -9.12 -25.41
CA ILE A 104 4.42 -7.91 -26.18
C ILE A 104 3.29 -7.11 -25.51
N SER A 105 2.26 -7.80 -25.03
CA SER A 105 1.06 -7.16 -24.45
C SER A 105 1.36 -6.39 -23.17
N VAL A 106 2.24 -6.91 -22.30
CA VAL A 106 2.55 -6.27 -21.01
C VAL A 106 3.27 -4.93 -21.18
N PRO A 107 4.36 -4.81 -21.97
CA PRO A 107 4.96 -3.52 -22.29
C PRO A 107 4.00 -2.56 -23.00
N PHE A 108 3.18 -3.06 -23.94
CA PHE A 108 2.19 -2.23 -24.62
C PHE A 108 1.19 -1.61 -23.63
N LEU A 109 0.62 -2.41 -22.72
CA LEU A 109 -0.23 -1.91 -21.64
C LEU A 109 0.52 -0.92 -20.76
N GLY A 110 1.78 -1.19 -20.42
CA GLY A 110 2.63 -0.27 -19.64
C GLY A 110 2.79 1.09 -20.30
N ILE A 111 3.02 1.12 -21.61
CA ILE A 111 3.12 2.36 -22.40
C ILE A 111 1.79 3.12 -22.39
N VAL A 112 0.67 2.43 -22.61
CA VAL A 112 -0.67 3.04 -22.60
C VAL A 112 -0.98 3.65 -21.24
N VAL A 113 -0.73 2.91 -20.15
CA VAL A 113 -0.94 3.39 -18.78
C VAL A 113 -0.05 4.61 -18.49
N TRP A 114 1.23 4.55 -18.87
CA TRP A 114 2.14 5.68 -18.70
C TRP A 114 1.69 6.92 -19.47
N TYR A 115 1.24 6.75 -20.72
CA TYR A 115 0.69 7.82 -21.54
C TYR A 115 -0.57 8.45 -20.89
N VAL A 116 -1.51 7.63 -20.44
CA VAL A 116 -2.74 8.12 -19.78
C VAL A 116 -2.41 8.83 -18.46
N ALA A 117 -1.50 8.28 -17.66
CA ALA A 117 -1.09 8.87 -16.38
C ALA A 117 -0.43 10.25 -16.57
N THR A 118 0.50 10.37 -17.52
CA THR A 118 1.20 11.63 -17.82
C THR A 118 0.27 12.68 -18.42
N LYS A 119 -0.72 12.27 -19.22
CA LYS A 119 -1.69 13.20 -19.83
C LYS A 119 -2.78 13.65 -18.86
N THR A 120 -3.20 12.77 -17.95
CA THR A 120 -4.27 13.06 -16.97
C THR A 120 -3.78 13.95 -15.84
N ARG A 121 -2.51 13.83 -15.42
CA ARG A 121 -1.93 14.65 -14.35
C ARG A 121 -2.15 16.17 -14.52
N PRO A 122 -1.79 16.81 -15.65
CA PRO A 122 -2.01 18.26 -15.82
C PRO A 122 -3.49 18.65 -15.90
N LEU A 123 -4.38 17.73 -16.32
CA LEU A 123 -5.82 17.97 -16.32
C LEU A 123 -6.37 17.98 -14.88
N SER A 124 -5.92 17.04 -14.05
CA SER A 124 -6.28 16.98 -12.64
C SER A 124 -5.77 18.19 -11.87
N GLU A 125 -4.53 18.62 -12.11
CA GLU A 125 -3.96 19.83 -11.50
C GLU A 125 -4.74 21.11 -11.89
N LYS A 126 -5.22 21.22 -13.14
CA LYS A 126 -6.08 22.35 -13.56
C LYS A 126 -7.43 22.34 -12.84
N GLN A 127 -8.04 21.17 -12.70
CA GLN A 127 -9.32 21.02 -12.02
C GLN A 127 -9.20 21.35 -10.52
N GLN A 128 -8.14 20.89 -9.84
CA GLN A 128 -7.90 21.17 -8.42
C GLN A 128 -7.66 22.66 -8.13
N LYS A 129 -7.12 23.43 -9.08
CA LYS A 129 -6.95 24.89 -8.95
C LYS A 129 -8.24 25.69 -9.16
N THR A 130 -9.28 25.06 -9.69
CA THR A 130 -10.58 25.71 -9.95
C THR A 130 -11.58 25.44 -8.81
N LEU A 131 -11.24 24.53 -7.90
CA LEU A 131 -11.95 24.23 -6.65
C LEU A 131 -11.36 25.09 -5.53
#